data_AF-A0A7C5BPI9-F1
#
_entry.id   AF-A0A7C5BPI9-F1
#
_cell.length_a   1.000
_cell.length_b   1.000
_cell.length_c   1.000
_cell.angle_alpha   90.00
_cell.angle_beta   90.00
_cell.angle_gamma   90.00
#
_symmetry.space_group_name_H-M   'P 1'
#
loop_
_entity.id
_entity.type
_entity.pdbx_description
1 polymer ?
#
loop_
_entity_poly.entity_id
_entity_poly.type
_entity_poly.pdbx_seq_one_letter_code
_entity_poly.pdbx_strand_id
1 'polypeptide(L)'
;MISLGSRSMTRTQLQLDDDTYQALRRRAFAEHRSISAVAREALKKGLGLEAPPHSLKDMRLTFVGSGVSGRTDISVRHDEALAEDFRR
;
A
#
# COMPACT_ATOMS: atom_id res chain seq x y z
N MET A 1 4.01 -18.64 -26.83
CA MET A 1 5.37 -18.15 -26.50
C MET A 1 5.26 -16.66 -26.20
N ILE A 2 5.06 -16.29 -24.94
CA ILE A 2 4.93 -14.87 -24.56
C ILE A 2 6.36 -14.32 -24.48
N SER A 3 6.76 -13.53 -25.48
CA SER A 3 8.00 -12.76 -25.41
C SER A 3 7.84 -11.77 -24.26
N LEU A 4 8.45 -12.09 -23.12
CA LEU A 4 8.72 -11.13 -22.06
C LEU A 4 9.78 -10.18 -22.62
N GLY A 5 9.34 -9.18 -23.39
CA GLY A 5 10.20 -8.11 -23.86
C GLY A 5 11.00 -7.60 -22.66
N SER A 6 12.32 -7.70 -22.75
CA SER A 6 13.24 -7.31 -21.69
C SER A 6 12.96 -5.87 -21.30
N ARG A 7 12.31 -5.67 -20.15
CA ARG A 7 12.06 -4.32 -19.62
C ARG A 7 13.38 -3.79 -19.09
N SER A 8 14.23 -3.26 -19.95
CA SER A 8 15.48 -2.65 -19.54
C SER A 8 15.18 -1.44 -18.65
N MET A 9 15.79 -1.40 -17.47
CA MET A 9 15.71 -0.25 -16.57
C MET A 9 16.80 0.74 -16.97
N THR A 10 16.40 1.93 -17.38
CA THR A 10 17.32 3.05 -17.62
C THR A 10 17.56 3.81 -16.32
N ARG A 11 18.82 4.02 -15.94
CA ARG A 11 19.18 4.88 -14.80
C ARG A 11 19.12 6.34 -15.25
N THR A 12 18.34 7.15 -14.54
CA THR A 12 18.16 8.58 -14.84
C THR A 12 18.42 9.38 -13.57
N GLN A 13 19.13 10.49 -13.71
CA GLN A 13 19.31 11.48 -12.64
C GLN A 13 18.28 12.60 -12.83
N LEU A 14 17.51 12.88 -11.79
CA LEU A 14 16.51 13.95 -11.76
C LEU A 14 16.88 14.89 -10.61
N GLN A 15 16.94 16.19 -10.89
CA GLN A 15 17.05 17.20 -9.84
C GLN A 15 15.64 17.52 -9.33
N LEU A 16 15.49 17.51 -8.01
CA LEU A 16 14.26 17.88 -7.31
C LEU A 16 14.61 19.02 -6.36
N ASP A 17 13.67 19.94 -6.16
CA ASP A 17 13.74 20.84 -5.02
C ASP A 17 13.64 20.05 -3.70
N ASP A 18 14.10 20.65 -2.59
CA ASP A 18 14.14 19.96 -1.30
C ASP A 18 12.75 19.56 -0.83
N ASP A 19 11.74 20.42 -1.00
CA ASP A 19 10.36 20.14 -0.58
C ASP A 19 9.81 18.88 -1.27
N THR A 20 10.02 18.77 -2.58
CA THR A 20 9.63 17.61 -3.38
C THR A 20 10.40 16.35 -2.96
N TYR A 21 11.72 16.46 -2.71
CA TYR A 21 12.52 15.33 -2.25
C TYR A 21 12.09 14.85 -0.85
N GLN A 22 11.84 15.76 0.09
CA GLN A 22 11.38 15.40 1.42
C GLN A 22 9.98 14.77 1.39
N ALA A 23 9.07 15.28 0.55
CA ALA A 23 7.76 14.68 0.36
C ALA A 23 7.87 13.24 -0.17
N LEU A 24 8.71 13.01 -1.18
CA LEU A 24 8.98 11.68 -1.74
C LEU A 24 9.58 10.74 -0.70
N ARG A 25 10.55 11.21 0.10
CA ARG A 25 11.21 10.44 1.16
C ARG A 25 10.24 10.07 2.28
N ARG A 26 9.43 11.01 2.76
CA ARG A 26 8.40 10.76 3.77
C ARG A 26 7.40 9.70 3.31
N ARG A 27 6.94 9.80 2.06
CA ARG A 27 6.03 8.83 1.46
C ARG A 27 6.66 7.43 1.37
N ALA A 28 7.90 7.34 0.89
CA ALA A 28 8.64 6.08 0.82
C ALA A 28 8.81 5.42 2.20
N PHE A 29 9.12 6.22 3.23
CA PHE A 29 9.22 5.75 4.60
C PHE A 29 7.89 5.23 5.15
N ALA A 30 6.81 6.01 4.98
CA ALA A 30 5.47 5.64 5.45
C ALA A 30 4.94 4.36 4.78
N GLU A 31 5.28 4.13 3.51
CA GLU A 31 4.86 2.94 2.77
C GLU A 31 5.82 1.75 2.89
N HIS A 32 6.93 1.88 3.64
CA HIS A 32 8.00 0.87 3.71
C HIS A 32 8.53 0.44 2.33
N ARG A 33 8.59 1.37 1.39
CA ARG A 33 9.03 1.14 0.00
C ARG A 33 10.29 1.94 -0.32
N SER A 34 11.04 1.49 -1.32
CA SER A 34 12.18 2.28 -1.81
C SER A 34 11.71 3.59 -2.45
N ILE A 35 12.49 4.66 -2.27
CA ILE A 35 12.27 5.97 -2.92
C ILE A 35 12.11 5.79 -4.44
N SER A 36 12.92 4.95 -5.08
CA SER A 36 12.82 4.68 -6.51
C SER A 36 11.52 3.98 -6.91
N ALA A 37 10.92 3.16 -6.05
CA ALA A 37 9.62 2.54 -6.33
C ALA A 37 8.50 3.59 -6.31
N VAL A 38 8.47 4.44 -5.30
CA VAL A 38 7.50 5.53 -5.18
C VAL A 38 7.67 6.54 -6.32
N ALA A 39 8.90 6.90 -6.68
CA ALA A 39 9.18 7.79 -7.79
C ALA A 39 8.68 7.22 -9.13
N ARG A 40 8.95 5.93 -9.40
CA ARG A 40 8.45 5.28 -10.62
C ARG A 40 6.93 5.23 -10.68
N GLU A 41 6.25 4.99 -9.56
CA GLU A 41 4.78 5.01 -9.49
C GLU A 41 4.24 6.41 -9.74
N ALA A 42 4.77 7.43 -9.07
CA ALA A 42 4.36 8.82 -9.26
C ALA A 42 4.56 9.27 -10.72
N LEU A 43 5.70 8.91 -11.33
CA LEU A 43 5.97 9.19 -12.75
C LEU A 43 5.00 8.45 -13.67
N LYS A 44 4.71 7.17 -13.42
CA LYS A 44 3.72 6.42 -14.22
C LYS A 44 2.35 7.06 -14.14
N LYS A 45 1.91 7.43 -12.94
CA LYS A 45 0.61 8.08 -12.73
C LYS A 45 0.54 9.43 -13.45
N GLY A 46 1.57 10.28 -13.29
CA GLY A 46 1.64 11.59 -13.93
C GLY A 46 1.72 11.52 -15.46
N LEU A 47 2.29 10.45 -16.01
CA LEU A 47 2.39 10.20 -17.46
C LEU A 47 1.24 9.35 -18.01
N GLY A 48 0.26 8.95 -17.19
CA GLY A 48 -0.85 8.08 -17.63
C GLY A 48 -0.43 6.66 -18.04
N LEU A 49 0.70 6.16 -17.52
CA LEU A 49 1.28 4.84 -17.81
C LEU A 49 0.88 3.76 -16.80
N GLU A 50 -0.19 3.99 -16.01
CA GLU A 50 -0.73 2.96 -15.14
C GLU A 50 -1.34 1.83 -15.98
N ALA A 51 -0.83 0.61 -15.81
CA ALA A 51 -1.54 -0.56 -16.30
C ALA A 51 -2.80 -0.72 -15.43
N PRO A 52 -3.96 -1.12 -16.00
CA PRO A 52 -5.14 -1.43 -15.20
C PRO A 52 -4.76 -2.45 -14.11
N PRO A 53 -5.34 -2.35 -12.89
CA PRO A 53 -4.89 -3.14 -11.74
C PRO A 53 -4.90 -4.63 -12.09
N HIS A 54 -3.71 -5.20 -12.25
CA HIS A 54 -3.57 -6.63 -12.45
C HIS A 54 -3.75 -7.34 -11.12
N SER A 55 -4.93 -7.95 -11.01
CA SER A 55 -5.37 -8.97 -10.07
C SER A 55 -5.99 -8.47 -8.75
N LEU A 56 -7.26 -8.88 -8.60
CA LEU A 56 -8.09 -8.85 -7.39
C LEU A 56 -7.48 -9.55 -6.16
N LYS A 57 -6.25 -10.05 -6.25
CA LYS A 57 -5.57 -10.78 -5.16
C LYS A 57 -4.97 -9.84 -4.11
N ASP A 58 -4.47 -8.66 -4.50
CA ASP A 58 -3.92 -7.68 -3.54
C ASP A 58 -5.02 -6.92 -2.77
N MET A 59 -6.22 -6.81 -3.35
CA MET A 59 -7.35 -6.12 -2.74
C MET A 59 -7.92 -6.84 -1.51
N ARG A 60 -7.63 -8.14 -1.35
CA ARG A 60 -8.08 -8.95 -0.20
C ARG A 60 -7.29 -8.68 1.09
N LEU A 61 -6.08 -8.15 1.00
CA LEU A 61 -5.25 -7.87 2.19
C LEU A 61 -5.56 -6.51 2.82
N THR A 62 -6.15 -5.58 2.06
CA THR A 62 -6.53 -4.24 2.55
C THR A 62 -7.85 -4.25 3.34
N PHE A 63 -8.70 -5.29 3.17
CA PHE A 63 -10.01 -5.39 3.84
C PHE A 63 -9.94 -6.06 5.23
N VAL A 64 -8.83 -6.73 5.57
CA VAL A 64 -8.65 -7.34 6.89
C VAL A 64 -8.24 -6.24 7.88
N GLY A 65 -9.22 -5.61 8.53
CA GLY A 65 -8.99 -4.61 9.59
C GLY A 65 -9.95 -3.43 9.62
N SER A 66 -10.93 -3.34 8.70
CA SER A 66 -11.85 -2.19 8.62
C SER A 66 -12.95 -2.17 9.70
N GLY A 67 -12.97 -3.14 10.62
CA GLY A 67 -13.93 -3.21 11.72
C GLY A 67 -13.47 -2.38 12.91
N VAL A 68 -13.91 -1.12 12.98
CA VAL A 68 -13.68 -0.27 14.16
C VAL A 68 -14.75 -0.59 15.21
N SER A 69 -14.52 -1.62 16.03
CA SER A 69 -15.25 -1.74 17.30
C SER A 69 -14.40 -1.09 18.39
N GLY A 70 -14.92 -0.06 19.06
CA GLY A 70 -14.21 0.70 20.11
C GLY A 70 -13.92 -0.08 21.40
N ARG A 71 -13.63 -1.39 21.31
CA ARG A 71 -13.20 -2.24 22.42
C ARG A 71 -11.90 -2.92 22.03
N THR A 72 -10.86 -2.69 22.84
CA THR A 72 -9.46 -2.98 22.49
C THR A 72 -9.05 -4.44 22.75
N ASP A 73 -9.95 -5.32 23.20
CA ASP A 73 -9.52 -6.62 23.75
C ASP A 73 -10.44 -7.82 23.40
N ILE A 74 -11.15 -7.73 22.27
CA ILE A 74 -12.07 -8.80 21.83
C ILE A 74 -11.29 -10.06 21.43
N SER A 75 -10.09 -9.91 20.87
CA SER A 75 -9.28 -11.02 20.35
C SER A 75 -8.72 -11.96 21.43
N VAL A 76 -8.57 -11.48 22.67
CA VAL A 76 -8.00 -12.24 23.79
C VAL A 76 -9.08 -12.83 24.70
N ARG A 77 -10.24 -12.16 24.81
CA ARG A 77 -11.35 -12.53 25.71
C ARG A 77 -12.63 -12.83 24.93
N HIS A 78 -12.48 -13.56 23.84
CA HIS A 78 -13.54 -13.83 22.87
C HIS A 78 -14.78 -14.51 23.51
N ASP A 79 -14.55 -15.45 24.44
CA ASP A 79 -15.63 -16.22 25.07
C ASP A 79 -16.41 -15.40 26.12
N GLU A 80 -15.75 -14.50 26.85
CA GLU A 80 -16.41 -13.64 27.86
C GLU A 80 -17.25 -12.55 27.20
N ALA A 81 -16.79 -11.98 26.07
CA ALA A 81 -17.54 -10.99 25.30
C ALA A 81 -18.83 -11.58 24.70
N LEU A 82 -18.79 -12.84 24.26
CA LEU A 82 -19.96 -13.59 23.78
C LEU A 82 -20.97 -13.85 24.91
N ALA A 83 -20.52 -14.13 26.14
CA ALA A 83 -21.39 -14.40 27.28
C ALA A 83 -22.11 -13.17 27.87
N GLU A 84 -21.65 -11.94 27.58
CA GLU A 84 -22.34 -10.70 27.93
C GLU A 84 -23.50 -10.40 26.98
N ASP A 85 -23.35 -10.67 25.68
CA ASP A 85 -24.38 -10.37 24.66
C ASP A 85 -25.59 -11.33 24.74
N PHE A 86 -25.39 -12.57 25.22
CA PHE A 86 -26.47 -13.56 25.38
C PHE A 86 -27.27 -13.43 26.68
N ARG A 87 -26.94 -12.48 27.57
CA ARG A 87 -27.66 -12.27 28.85
C ARG A 87 -28.64 -11.09 28.83
N ARG A 88 -28.97 -10.56 27.65
CA ARG A 88 -30.00 -9.53 27.48
C ARG A 88 -31.31 -10.12 26.97
#